data_AF-A0A255GQL3-F1
#
_entry.id   AF-A0A255GQL3-F1
#
_cell.length_a   1.000
_cell.length_b   1.000
_cell.length_c   1.000
_cell.angle_alpha   90.00
_cell.angle_beta   90.00
_cell.angle_gamma   90.00
#
_symmetry.space_group_name_H-M   'P 1'
#
loop_
_entity.id
_entity.type
_entity.pdbx_description
1 polymer ?
#
loop_
_entity_poly.entity_id
_entity_poly.type
_entity_poly.pdbx_seq_one_letter_code
_entity_poly.pdbx_strand_id
1 'polypeptide(L)'
;MAGLRGPAHVPGAPARRPDPPAGRLPRDHPRGLQPERHHCRRAGPVHHRRTARRRGHRVARRTRPGGPRPLRGRPARAAGRLPLTPLTRPACEDATVTDAPTAIPTAFAPDQWARADRPLGPTPDARTGRTTFAVHAPEATRVLLEIHRDATGSDPIADFDLVRGPDGAWRAELSGVGHGTLYGFRCWGPNWPAHPDWTRGGSAAGFVVDVDADGHRFNPNKLLIDPYAAEITHSHAAPDVRAAGGDGGWFGTGGDPHHGRPRRELDTGRLAGKSVLVVDDTPTGERPRLAPEDAIIYEAHIRNLTAHPSARRLGELFARAAGFDGIQNVPAELPPWVDLRSTTTTCRPRTTG
;
A
#
# COMPACT_ATOMS: atom_id res chain seq x y z
N MET A 1 -42.33 -8.84 66.11
CA MET A 1 -41.30 -9.12 67.12
C MET A 1 -40.28 -10.05 66.47
N ALA A 2 -39.13 -9.53 66.01
CA ALA A 2 -37.84 -9.47 66.74
C ALA A 2 -37.29 -10.89 66.99
N GLY A 3 -36.37 -11.39 66.15
CA GLY A 3 -34.91 -11.33 66.35
C GLY A 3 -34.41 -12.78 66.60
N LEU A 4 -33.17 -13.24 66.40
CA LEU A 4 -31.87 -12.67 66.07
C LEU A 4 -30.89 -13.87 65.89
N ARG A 5 -29.85 -13.69 65.05
CA ARG A 5 -28.46 -14.25 65.09
C ARG A 5 -28.15 -15.70 64.65
N GLY A 6 -27.14 -15.82 63.77
CA GLY A 6 -26.48 -17.04 63.25
C GLY A 6 -25.45 -17.67 64.22
N PRO A 7 -24.41 -18.45 63.79
CA PRO A 7 -23.58 -18.24 62.58
C PRO A 7 -23.06 -19.50 61.80
N ALA A 8 -22.49 -19.20 60.63
CA ALA A 8 -21.35 -19.76 59.87
C ALA A 8 -20.81 -21.23 60.01
N HIS A 9 -20.84 -21.93 58.87
CA HIS A 9 -19.71 -22.49 58.06
C HIS A 9 -18.73 -23.53 58.64
N VAL A 10 -18.72 -24.76 58.07
CA VAL A 10 -17.55 -25.50 57.47
C VAL A 10 -18.08 -26.65 56.58
N PRO A 11 -17.58 -26.84 55.34
CA PRO A 11 -17.20 -28.18 54.89
C PRO A 11 -15.77 -28.14 54.31
N GLY A 12 -14.82 -28.94 54.83
CA GLY A 12 -14.52 -30.25 54.24
C GLY A 12 -13.29 -30.14 53.32
N ALA A 13 -12.12 -30.50 53.85
CA ALA A 13 -10.83 -30.46 53.16
C ALA A 13 -10.78 -31.37 51.90
N PRO A 14 -10.11 -30.97 50.80
CA PRO A 14 -9.82 -31.87 49.69
C PRO A 14 -8.52 -32.66 49.92
N ALA A 15 -8.58 -33.93 49.52
CA ALA A 15 -7.54 -34.95 49.65
C ALA A 15 -6.24 -34.61 48.91
N ARG A 16 -5.11 -34.93 49.55
CA ARG A 16 -3.76 -34.91 48.97
C ARG A 16 -3.64 -35.96 47.87
N ARG A 17 -3.20 -35.55 46.67
CA ARG A 17 -2.71 -36.46 45.62
C ARG A 17 -1.21 -36.73 45.83
N PRO A 18 -0.72 -37.95 45.54
CA PRO A 18 0.67 -38.33 45.76
C PRO A 18 1.60 -37.85 44.63
N ASP A 19 2.84 -37.51 45.00
CA ASP A 19 3.93 -37.16 44.09
C ASP A 19 4.33 -38.32 43.17
N PRO A 20 4.77 -38.06 41.92
CA PRO A 20 5.27 -39.09 41.01
C PRO A 20 6.74 -39.44 41.33
N PRO A 21 7.17 -40.71 41.14
CA PRO A 21 8.54 -41.11 41.39
C PRO A 21 9.49 -40.68 40.28
N ALA A 22 10.72 -40.33 40.71
CA ALA A 22 11.83 -39.90 39.89
C ALA A 22 12.35 -41.00 38.95
N GLY A 23 12.29 -40.72 37.64
CA GLY A 23 12.99 -41.48 36.60
C GLY A 23 14.33 -40.83 36.24
N ARG A 24 15.40 -41.63 36.27
CA ARG A 24 16.80 -41.25 36.04
C ARG A 24 17.26 -41.77 34.66
N LEU A 25 18.14 -40.97 34.02
CA LEU A 25 19.11 -41.26 32.93
C LEU A 25 18.66 -40.99 31.46
N PRO A 26 19.60 -40.73 30.52
CA PRO A 26 21.05 -40.48 30.64
C PRO A 26 21.52 -39.13 30.05
N ARG A 27 22.76 -38.76 30.40
CA ARG A 27 23.55 -37.70 29.77
C ARG A 27 23.99 -38.18 28.39
N ASP A 28 23.79 -37.37 27.36
CA ASP A 28 24.64 -37.36 26.17
C ASP A 28 24.85 -35.92 25.67
N HIS A 29 26.11 -35.52 25.63
CA HIS A 29 26.60 -34.38 24.88
C HIS A 29 26.83 -34.79 23.43
N PRO A 30 26.59 -33.88 22.49
CA PRO A 30 27.65 -33.63 21.52
C PRO A 30 27.97 -32.14 21.39
N ARG A 31 29.26 -31.90 21.61
CA ARG A 31 30.16 -30.87 21.07
C ARG A 31 29.60 -30.01 19.92
N GLY A 32 29.55 -28.70 20.21
CA GLY A 32 30.26 -27.67 19.46
C GLY A 32 29.93 -27.46 17.97
N LEU A 33 29.10 -26.45 17.70
CA LEU A 33 29.19 -25.65 16.48
C LEU A 33 29.09 -24.17 16.88
N GLN A 34 30.17 -23.43 16.64
CA GLN A 34 30.25 -21.99 16.87
C GLN A 34 29.47 -21.23 15.79
N PRO A 35 28.94 -20.02 16.09
CA PRO A 35 28.33 -19.18 15.08
C PRO A 35 29.40 -18.57 14.17
N GLU A 36 29.40 -18.95 12.88
CA GLU A 36 30.20 -18.28 11.87
C GLU A 36 29.77 -16.82 11.73
N ARG A 37 30.74 -15.93 11.91
CA ARG A 37 30.63 -14.50 11.65
C ARG A 37 30.62 -14.29 10.14
N HIS A 38 29.48 -13.97 9.54
CA HIS A 38 29.45 -13.47 8.17
C HIS A 38 30.02 -12.05 8.09
N HIS A 39 31.29 -11.96 7.71
CA HIS A 39 31.91 -10.75 7.20
C HIS A 39 31.31 -10.39 5.83
N CYS A 40 30.61 -9.27 5.76
CA CYS A 40 30.17 -8.65 4.53
C CYS A 40 31.40 -8.08 3.78
N ARG A 41 31.91 -8.81 2.78
CA ARG A 41 32.93 -8.32 1.84
C ARG A 41 32.24 -7.77 0.59
N ARG A 42 32.50 -6.50 0.29
CA ARG A 42 32.13 -5.80 -0.95
C ARG A 42 32.73 -6.54 -2.16
N ALA A 43 31.90 -6.85 -3.17
CA ALA A 43 32.34 -7.34 -4.47
C ALA A 43 32.28 -6.21 -5.51
N GLY A 44 33.40 -6.00 -6.21
CA GLY A 44 33.54 -5.09 -7.35
C GLY A 44 33.11 -5.74 -8.68
N PRO A 45 33.18 -4.99 -9.79
CA PRO A 45 32.48 -5.33 -11.04
C PRO A 45 33.21 -6.41 -11.86
N VAL A 46 32.43 -7.34 -12.42
CA VAL A 46 32.91 -8.42 -13.30
C VAL A 46 32.71 -8.03 -14.77
N HIS A 47 33.82 -8.00 -15.52
CA HIS A 47 33.84 -7.88 -16.98
C HIS A 47 33.51 -9.21 -17.66
N HIS A 48 32.48 -9.24 -18.51
CA HIS A 48 32.23 -10.38 -19.40
C HIS A 48 33.05 -10.27 -20.70
N ARG A 49 34.08 -11.12 -20.83
CA ARG A 49 34.70 -11.47 -22.12
C ARG A 49 33.88 -12.58 -22.79
N ARG A 50 33.34 -12.33 -23.97
CA ARG A 50 32.77 -13.37 -24.85
C ARG A 50 33.85 -13.93 -25.78
N THR A 51 34.10 -15.23 -25.69
CA THR A 51 34.89 -16.01 -26.64
C THR A 51 33.97 -16.54 -27.75
N ALA A 52 34.26 -16.22 -29.01
CA ALA A 52 33.52 -16.72 -30.17
C ALA A 52 34.23 -17.97 -30.75
N ARG A 53 33.54 -19.12 -30.73
CA ARG A 53 33.95 -20.33 -31.48
C ARG A 53 33.50 -20.20 -32.94
N ARG A 54 34.47 -20.26 -33.86
CA ARG A 54 34.24 -20.40 -35.31
C ARG A 54 33.81 -21.83 -35.65
N ARG A 55 32.73 -21.99 -36.41
CA ARG A 55 32.51 -23.14 -37.30
C ARG A 55 32.30 -22.61 -38.70
N GLY A 56 33.15 -23.05 -39.62
CA GLY A 56 33.13 -22.67 -41.02
C GLY A 56 32.17 -23.53 -41.82
N HIS A 57 31.42 -22.89 -42.70
CA HIS A 57 30.86 -23.54 -43.89
C HIS A 57 31.15 -22.65 -45.10
N ARG A 58 31.88 -23.22 -46.07
CA ARG A 58 32.14 -22.67 -47.40
C ARG A 58 30.85 -22.71 -48.21
N VAL A 59 30.49 -21.58 -48.82
CA VAL A 59 29.58 -21.56 -49.99
C VAL A 59 30.23 -20.71 -51.09
N ALA A 60 30.11 -21.21 -52.32
CA ALA A 60 30.91 -20.86 -53.49
C ALA A 60 30.67 -19.43 -54.00
N ARG A 61 31.76 -18.82 -54.50
CA ARG A 61 31.77 -17.56 -55.25
C ARG A 61 31.09 -17.75 -56.61
N ARG A 62 30.09 -16.93 -56.92
CA ARG A 62 29.72 -16.56 -58.29
C ARG A 62 29.96 -15.06 -58.46
N THR A 63 30.92 -14.73 -59.31
CA THR A 63 31.24 -13.37 -59.77
C THR A 63 30.32 -12.98 -60.93
N ARG A 64 29.69 -11.80 -60.85
CA ARG A 64 29.30 -11.00 -62.03
C ARG A 64 29.50 -9.51 -61.74
N PRO A 65 29.86 -8.69 -62.76
CA PRO A 65 30.38 -7.34 -62.59
C PRO A 65 29.28 -6.28 -62.73
N GLY A 66 29.43 -5.14 -62.05
CA GLY A 66 28.58 -3.96 -62.25
C GLY A 66 28.93 -2.83 -61.29
N GLY A 67 29.48 -1.73 -61.83
CA GLY A 67 29.94 -0.55 -61.09
C GLY A 67 28.80 0.26 -60.42
N PRO A 68 29.16 1.34 -59.69
CA PRO A 68 28.21 2.08 -58.88
C PRO A 68 27.29 2.95 -59.75
N ARG A 69 25.97 2.81 -59.55
CA ARG A 69 24.96 3.73 -60.08
C ARG A 69 24.67 4.83 -59.05
N PRO A 70 24.58 6.11 -59.46
CA PRO A 70 24.25 7.20 -58.54
C PRO A 70 22.77 7.14 -58.13
N LEU A 71 22.50 7.35 -56.84
CA LEU A 71 21.15 7.52 -56.31
C LEU A 71 20.55 8.82 -56.85
N ARG A 72 19.57 8.69 -57.75
CA ARG A 72 18.70 9.81 -58.14
C ARG A 72 17.80 10.18 -56.96
N GLY A 73 17.83 11.45 -56.56
CA GLY A 73 16.93 12.01 -55.57
C GLY A 73 15.47 11.86 -55.96
N ARG A 74 14.66 11.35 -55.03
CA ARG A 74 13.20 11.50 -55.07
C ARG A 74 12.84 12.83 -54.41
N PRO A 75 11.95 13.66 -54.99
CA PRO A 75 11.48 14.86 -54.31
C PRO A 75 10.69 14.45 -53.06
N ALA A 76 10.97 15.11 -51.94
CA ALA A 76 10.17 15.00 -50.73
C ALA A 76 8.74 15.44 -51.06
N ARG A 77 7.77 14.53 -50.89
CA ARG A 77 6.36 14.91 -50.87
C ARG A 77 6.14 15.78 -49.63
N ALA A 78 5.68 17.00 -49.85
CA ALA A 78 5.23 17.89 -48.80
C ALA A 78 4.14 17.17 -47.97
N ALA A 79 4.45 16.82 -46.73
CA ALA A 79 3.44 16.46 -45.75
C ALA A 79 2.59 17.70 -45.50
N GLY A 80 1.33 17.65 -45.91
CA GLY A 80 0.36 18.71 -45.64
C GLY A 80 0.29 18.96 -44.14
N ARG A 81 0.47 20.21 -43.74
CA ARG A 81 0.19 20.69 -42.38
C ARG A 81 -1.28 20.42 -42.07
N LEU A 82 -1.55 19.50 -41.16
CA LEU A 82 -2.81 19.49 -40.43
C LEU A 82 -2.77 20.70 -39.48
N PRO A 83 -3.76 21.61 -39.52
CA PRO A 83 -3.83 22.69 -38.54
C PRO A 83 -4.11 22.07 -37.17
N LEU A 84 -3.18 22.25 -36.23
CA LEU A 84 -3.44 22.01 -34.81
C LEU A 84 -4.39 23.11 -34.34
N THR A 85 -5.66 22.76 -34.14
CA THR A 85 -6.63 23.63 -33.50
C THR A 85 -6.15 23.90 -32.08
N PRO A 86 -6.04 25.16 -31.62
CA PRO A 86 -5.72 25.44 -30.24
C PRO A 86 -6.79 24.81 -29.36
N LEU A 87 -6.39 23.93 -28.44
CA LEU A 87 -7.26 23.45 -27.38
C LEU A 87 -7.56 24.65 -26.47
N THR A 88 -8.70 25.31 -26.71
CA THR A 88 -9.25 26.25 -25.77
C THR A 88 -9.49 25.49 -24.48
N ARG A 89 -8.71 25.78 -23.43
CA ARG A 89 -8.94 25.24 -22.09
C ARG A 89 -10.41 25.54 -21.74
N PRO A 90 -11.25 24.53 -21.41
CA PRO A 90 -12.36 24.85 -20.54
C PRO A 90 -11.76 25.52 -19.30
N ALA A 91 -12.38 26.60 -18.85
CA ALA A 91 -12.03 27.17 -17.56
C ALA A 91 -11.97 26.00 -16.57
N CYS A 92 -10.90 25.93 -15.79
CA CYS A 92 -10.90 25.08 -14.62
C CYS A 92 -11.92 25.74 -13.70
N GLU A 93 -13.21 25.40 -13.88
CA GLU A 93 -14.17 25.56 -12.81
C GLU A 93 -13.57 24.81 -11.64
N ASP A 94 -13.35 25.52 -10.54
CA ASP A 94 -12.89 24.95 -9.30
C ASP A 94 -13.75 23.72 -9.04
N ALA A 95 -13.19 22.53 -9.26
CA ALA A 95 -13.78 21.31 -8.80
C ALA A 95 -13.93 21.54 -7.30
N THR A 96 -15.16 21.72 -6.84
CA THR A 96 -15.44 21.87 -5.43
C THR A 96 -14.84 20.63 -4.77
N VAL A 97 -13.70 20.82 -4.11
CA VAL A 97 -13.10 19.85 -3.21
C VAL A 97 -14.26 19.44 -2.32
N THR A 98 -14.80 18.24 -2.58
CA THR A 98 -15.93 17.77 -1.82
C THR A 98 -15.35 17.51 -0.45
N ASP A 99 -15.70 18.39 0.49
CA ASP A 99 -15.23 18.39 1.86
C ASP A 99 -15.23 16.97 2.42
N ALA A 100 -14.17 16.61 3.14
CA ALA A 100 -14.12 15.39 3.94
C ALA A 100 -15.44 15.26 4.74
N PRO A 101 -16.00 14.05 4.90
CA PRO A 101 -17.35 13.87 5.43
C PRO A 101 -17.56 14.68 6.73
N THR A 102 -18.36 15.75 6.64
CA THR A 102 -18.70 16.60 7.78
C THR A 102 -19.73 15.91 8.69
N ALA A 103 -20.54 15.02 8.14
CA ALA A 103 -21.52 14.22 8.86
C ALA A 103 -20.98 12.81 9.19
N ILE A 104 -21.40 12.26 10.33
CA ILE A 104 -21.07 10.88 10.69
C ILE A 104 -21.77 9.94 9.70
N PRO A 105 -21.04 9.02 9.03
CA PRO A 105 -21.63 8.05 8.12
C PRO A 105 -22.67 7.16 8.80
N THR A 106 -23.62 6.66 8.03
CA THR A 106 -24.65 5.73 8.53
C THR A 106 -24.80 4.51 7.64
N ALA A 107 -25.08 3.35 8.25
CA ALA A 107 -25.36 2.12 7.54
C ALA A 107 -26.72 2.20 6.82
N PHE A 108 -26.78 1.69 5.59
CA PHE A 108 -28.01 1.58 4.80
C PHE A 108 -28.33 0.12 4.49
N ALA A 109 -29.51 -0.35 4.92
CA ALA A 109 -30.03 -1.71 4.66
C ALA A 109 -29.02 -2.87 4.88
N PRO A 110 -28.48 -3.06 6.11
CA PRO A 110 -27.46 -4.10 6.40
C PRO A 110 -27.86 -5.54 6.04
N ASP A 111 -29.15 -5.83 6.07
CA ASP A 111 -29.74 -7.11 5.68
C ASP A 111 -29.50 -7.47 4.20
N GLN A 112 -29.19 -6.49 3.36
CA GLN A 112 -28.98 -6.67 1.92
C GLN A 112 -27.50 -6.81 1.53
N TRP A 113 -26.57 -6.46 2.43
CA TRP A 113 -25.15 -6.33 2.11
C TRP A 113 -24.52 -7.63 1.60
N ALA A 114 -24.87 -8.78 2.19
CA ALA A 114 -24.32 -10.09 1.82
C ALA A 114 -24.50 -10.44 0.33
N ARG A 115 -25.54 -9.88 -0.31
CA ARG A 115 -25.95 -10.22 -1.67
C ARG A 115 -25.79 -9.06 -2.65
N ALA A 116 -25.22 -7.94 -2.20
CA ALA A 116 -25.04 -6.77 -3.06
C ALA A 116 -24.08 -7.11 -4.21
N ASP A 117 -24.57 -6.97 -5.44
CA ASP A 117 -23.80 -7.20 -6.66
C ASP A 117 -23.05 -5.92 -7.04
N ARG A 118 -21.90 -5.72 -6.40
CA ARG A 118 -21.00 -4.58 -6.63
C ARG A 118 -19.56 -5.09 -6.76
N PRO A 119 -18.71 -4.41 -7.57
CA PRO A 119 -17.28 -4.70 -7.64
C PRO A 119 -16.59 -4.63 -6.26
N LEU A 120 -15.42 -5.24 -6.16
CA LEU A 120 -14.55 -5.08 -5.00
C LEU A 120 -13.96 -3.66 -4.95
N GLY A 121 -13.69 -3.18 -3.74
CA GLY A 121 -13.40 -1.79 -3.44
C GLY A 121 -14.64 -0.95 -3.14
N PRO A 122 -14.46 0.37 -2.94
CA PRO A 122 -15.58 1.30 -2.76
C PRO A 122 -16.23 1.62 -4.11
N THR A 123 -17.54 1.46 -4.19
CA THR A 123 -18.36 1.74 -5.37
C THR A 123 -19.43 2.77 -5.01
N PRO A 124 -19.24 4.07 -5.36
CA PRO A 124 -20.26 5.10 -5.16
C PRO A 124 -21.41 4.94 -6.17
N ASP A 125 -22.64 5.20 -5.71
CA ASP A 125 -23.85 5.26 -6.52
C ASP A 125 -24.28 6.73 -6.65
N ALA A 126 -23.98 7.34 -7.80
CA ALA A 126 -24.23 8.76 -8.05
C ALA A 126 -25.71 9.15 -7.95
N ARG A 127 -26.64 8.22 -8.19
CA ARG A 127 -28.08 8.49 -8.12
C ARG A 127 -28.57 8.59 -6.68
N THR A 128 -27.96 7.85 -5.77
CA THR A 128 -28.41 7.74 -4.38
C THR A 128 -27.50 8.44 -3.38
N GLY A 129 -26.27 8.79 -3.79
CA GLY A 129 -25.24 9.35 -2.92
C GLY A 129 -24.69 8.37 -1.88
N ARG A 130 -24.95 7.06 -2.05
CA ARG A 130 -24.46 5.99 -1.18
C ARG A 130 -23.23 5.33 -1.78
N THR A 131 -22.42 4.71 -0.92
CA THR A 131 -21.25 3.94 -1.37
C THR A 131 -21.33 2.53 -0.80
N THR A 132 -21.16 1.54 -1.67
CA THR A 132 -20.92 0.15 -1.24
C THR A 132 -19.43 -0.11 -1.15
N PHE A 133 -18.95 -0.56 0.01
CA PHE A 133 -17.61 -1.10 0.20
C PHE A 133 -17.67 -2.61 0.10
N ALA A 134 -16.75 -3.21 -0.66
CA ALA A 134 -16.66 -4.66 -0.78
C ALA A 134 -15.19 -5.12 -0.73
N VAL A 135 -14.87 -6.09 0.14
CA VAL A 135 -13.50 -6.62 0.25
C VAL A 135 -13.53 -8.14 0.31
N HIS A 136 -12.66 -8.81 -0.45
CA HIS A 136 -12.57 -10.27 -0.45
C HIS A 136 -11.71 -10.75 0.72
N ALA A 137 -12.30 -11.56 1.61
CA ALA A 137 -11.61 -12.13 2.77
C ALA A 137 -12.33 -13.43 3.21
N PRO A 138 -12.19 -14.51 2.43
CA PRO A 138 -13.02 -15.72 2.60
C PRO A 138 -12.80 -16.42 3.94
N GLU A 139 -11.56 -16.37 4.46
CA GLU A 139 -11.14 -16.97 5.72
C GLU A 139 -11.32 -16.04 6.94
N ALA A 140 -11.73 -14.79 6.70
CA ALA A 140 -12.03 -13.91 7.82
C ALA A 140 -13.28 -14.41 8.55
N THR A 141 -13.32 -14.24 9.87
CA THR A 141 -14.48 -14.53 10.71
C THR A 141 -15.27 -13.27 11.08
N ARG A 142 -14.64 -12.10 10.93
CA ARG A 142 -15.24 -10.76 11.09
C ARG A 142 -14.39 -9.76 10.29
N VAL A 143 -15.05 -8.82 9.63
CA VAL A 143 -14.39 -7.67 9.00
C VAL A 143 -15.07 -6.39 9.47
N LEU A 144 -14.28 -5.51 10.06
CA LEU A 144 -14.71 -4.18 10.51
C LEU A 144 -14.16 -3.13 9.54
N LEU A 145 -15.04 -2.30 8.99
CA LEU A 145 -14.67 -1.10 8.22
C LEU A 145 -14.57 0.08 9.17
N GLU A 146 -13.52 0.87 9.05
CA GLU A 146 -13.30 2.07 9.83
C GLU A 146 -13.24 3.28 8.93
N ILE A 147 -13.99 4.32 9.30
CA ILE A 147 -13.97 5.61 8.62
C ILE A 147 -13.17 6.61 9.45
N HIS A 148 -12.28 7.34 8.80
CA HIS A 148 -11.36 8.27 9.42
C HIS A 148 -11.58 9.69 8.89
N ARG A 149 -11.36 10.68 9.76
CA ARG A 149 -11.31 12.09 9.36
C ARG A 149 -9.90 12.49 8.92
N ASP A 150 -8.89 12.05 9.67
CA ASP A 150 -7.50 12.41 9.47
C ASP A 150 -6.70 11.21 8.95
N ALA A 151 -5.69 11.46 8.10
CA ALA A 151 -4.83 10.42 7.57
C ALA A 151 -4.00 9.73 8.68
N THR A 152 -3.56 10.50 9.68
CA THR A 152 -2.69 10.06 10.78
C THR A 152 -3.06 10.74 12.10
N GLY A 153 -2.75 10.10 13.22
CA GLY A 153 -2.81 10.69 14.57
C GLY A 153 -4.15 10.55 15.29
N SER A 154 -5.24 10.32 14.55
CA SER A 154 -6.61 10.26 15.10
C SER A 154 -7.20 8.85 15.05
N ASP A 155 -8.13 8.59 15.97
CA ASP A 155 -8.99 7.41 15.95
C ASP A 155 -10.08 7.53 14.87
N PRO A 156 -10.69 6.41 14.42
CA PRO A 156 -11.81 6.48 13.49
C PRO A 156 -13.01 7.22 14.07
N ILE A 157 -13.77 7.88 13.20
CA ILE A 157 -15.01 8.59 13.53
C ILE A 157 -16.24 7.68 13.50
N ALA A 158 -16.15 6.53 12.82
CA ALA A 158 -17.19 5.51 12.76
C ALA A 158 -16.58 4.16 12.39
N ASP A 159 -17.21 3.08 12.83
CA ASP A 159 -16.90 1.73 12.37
C ASP A 159 -18.18 0.92 12.08
N PHE A 160 -18.05 -0.05 11.16
CA PHE A 160 -19.17 -0.86 10.65
C PHE A 160 -18.75 -2.30 10.47
N ASP A 161 -19.49 -3.22 11.08
CA ASP A 161 -19.33 -4.66 10.84
C ASP A 161 -19.88 -5.04 9.47
N LEU A 162 -19.00 -5.46 8.57
CA LEU A 162 -19.39 -5.91 7.24
C LEU A 162 -20.10 -7.26 7.32
N VAL A 163 -20.91 -7.55 6.31
CA VAL A 163 -21.61 -8.83 6.19
C VAL A 163 -20.96 -9.67 5.09
N ARG A 164 -20.63 -10.93 5.42
CA ARG A 164 -20.04 -11.90 4.50
C ARG A 164 -21.07 -12.41 3.48
N GLY A 165 -20.75 -12.29 2.21
CA GLY A 165 -21.47 -12.91 1.10
C GLY A 165 -21.03 -14.37 0.86
N PRO A 166 -21.80 -15.12 0.06
CA PRO A 166 -21.47 -16.50 -0.32
C PRO A 166 -20.22 -16.61 -1.19
N ASP A 167 -19.82 -15.52 -1.84
CA ASP A 167 -18.61 -15.37 -2.66
C ASP A 167 -17.33 -15.07 -1.85
N GLY A 168 -17.43 -15.07 -0.52
CA GLY A 168 -16.30 -14.77 0.37
C GLY A 168 -15.94 -13.28 0.43
N ALA A 169 -16.72 -12.40 -0.20
CA ALA A 169 -16.58 -10.97 -0.07
C ALA A 169 -17.46 -10.40 1.05
N TRP A 170 -16.92 -9.44 1.77
CA TRP A 170 -17.54 -8.75 2.89
C TRP A 170 -18.01 -7.38 2.42
N ARG A 171 -19.24 -6.99 2.75
CA ARG A 171 -19.86 -5.79 2.18
C ARG A 171 -20.52 -4.91 3.23
N ALA A 172 -20.51 -3.60 2.95
CA ALA A 172 -21.28 -2.58 3.65
C ALA A 172 -21.72 -1.48 2.69
N GLU A 173 -22.97 -1.03 2.77
CA GLU A 173 -23.46 0.15 2.05
C GLU A 173 -23.71 1.28 3.04
N LEU A 174 -23.04 2.42 2.81
CA LEU A 174 -23.06 3.56 3.71
C LEU A 174 -23.61 4.81 3.01
N SER A 175 -24.31 5.64 3.78
CA SER A 175 -24.68 7.01 3.42
C SER A 175 -23.74 8.01 4.08
N GLY A 176 -23.55 9.18 3.46
CA GLY A 176 -22.69 10.24 4.00
C GLY A 176 -21.19 10.04 3.76
N VAL A 177 -20.83 9.21 2.77
CA VAL A 177 -19.44 8.97 2.33
C VAL A 177 -19.34 9.13 0.82
N GLY A 178 -18.26 9.76 0.37
CA GLY A 178 -18.00 10.07 -1.04
C GLY A 178 -16.51 10.28 -1.30
N HIS A 179 -16.19 10.94 -2.42
CA HIS A 179 -14.80 11.25 -2.81
C HIS A 179 -14.00 11.81 -1.63
N GLY A 180 -12.78 11.32 -1.42
CA GLY A 180 -11.89 11.76 -0.34
C GLY A 180 -12.12 11.07 1.01
N THR A 181 -13.15 10.23 1.15
CA THR A 181 -13.37 9.47 2.41
C THR A 181 -12.16 8.58 2.70
N LEU A 182 -11.62 8.70 3.91
CA LEU A 182 -10.51 7.89 4.39
C LEU A 182 -11.04 6.67 5.12
N TYR A 183 -10.56 5.49 4.75
CA TYR A 183 -11.03 4.24 5.36
C TYR A 183 -9.95 3.16 5.46
N GLY A 184 -10.22 2.14 6.25
CA GLY A 184 -9.42 0.92 6.35
C GLY A 184 -10.19 -0.22 7.01
N PHE A 185 -9.59 -1.40 7.04
CA PHE A 185 -10.23 -2.60 7.57
C PHE A 185 -9.49 -3.17 8.77
N ARG A 186 -10.24 -3.84 9.66
CA ARG A 186 -9.69 -4.80 10.63
C ARG A 186 -10.32 -6.16 10.40
N CYS A 187 -9.50 -7.19 10.38
CA CYS A 187 -9.94 -8.54 10.09
C CYS A 187 -9.56 -9.49 11.23
N TRP A 188 -10.53 -10.31 11.63
CA TRP A 188 -10.35 -11.46 12.50
C TRP A 188 -10.40 -12.73 11.65
N GLY A 189 -9.82 -13.82 12.16
CA GLY A 189 -9.88 -15.12 11.50
C GLY A 189 -9.47 -16.25 12.45
N PRO A 190 -9.20 -17.46 11.93
CA PRO A 190 -9.02 -18.66 12.77
C PRO A 190 -7.91 -18.54 13.82
N ASN A 191 -6.79 -17.87 13.48
CA ASN A 191 -5.66 -17.68 14.39
C ASN A 191 -5.88 -16.56 15.44
N TRP A 192 -6.90 -15.73 15.25
CA TRP A 192 -7.31 -14.67 16.16
C TRP A 192 -8.82 -14.37 16.02
N PRO A 193 -9.70 -15.25 16.54
CA PRO A 193 -11.15 -15.09 16.44
C PRO A 193 -11.65 -13.82 17.16
N ALA A 194 -12.80 -13.32 16.72
CA ALA A 194 -13.49 -12.23 17.40
C ALA A 194 -13.84 -12.63 18.83
N HIS A 195 -13.58 -11.73 19.78
CA HIS A 195 -13.84 -11.93 21.21
C HIS A 195 -14.58 -10.72 21.78
N PRO A 196 -15.59 -10.91 22.65
CA PRO A 196 -16.36 -9.79 23.21
C PRO A 196 -15.51 -8.80 24.02
N ASP A 197 -14.47 -9.29 24.69
CA ASP A 197 -13.54 -8.44 25.46
C ASP A 197 -12.43 -7.80 24.60
N TRP A 198 -12.45 -8.00 23.27
CA TRP A 198 -11.52 -7.28 22.42
C TRP A 198 -11.91 -5.80 22.35
N THR A 199 -10.92 -4.95 22.58
CA THR A 199 -11.04 -3.50 22.47
C THR A 199 -9.91 -2.94 21.62
N ARG A 200 -10.24 -1.92 20.82
CA ARG A 200 -9.28 -1.06 20.11
C ARG A 200 -8.27 -0.47 21.11
N GLY A 201 -7.05 -0.19 20.66
CA GLY A 201 -5.95 0.20 21.56
C GLY A 201 -5.07 -0.98 22.01
N GLY A 202 -5.19 -2.11 21.31
CA GLY A 202 -4.22 -3.19 21.37
C GLY A 202 -4.61 -4.40 22.20
N SER A 203 -5.89 -4.73 22.34
CA SER A 203 -6.28 -5.92 23.11
C SER A 203 -5.65 -7.21 22.56
N ALA A 204 -5.29 -8.11 23.49
CA ALA A 204 -4.86 -9.48 23.18
C ALA A 204 -6.04 -10.48 23.15
N ALA A 205 -7.26 -10.03 23.47
CA ALA A 205 -8.42 -10.92 23.57
C ALA A 205 -8.71 -11.61 22.22
N GLY A 206 -8.96 -12.91 22.29
CA GLY A 206 -9.16 -13.77 21.11
C GLY A 206 -7.86 -14.24 20.44
N PHE A 207 -6.68 -13.82 20.88
CA PHE A 207 -5.42 -14.29 20.28
C PHE A 207 -5.21 -15.79 20.53
N VAL A 208 -4.88 -16.54 19.48
CA VAL A 208 -4.48 -17.96 19.57
C VAL A 208 -3.02 -18.11 19.18
N VAL A 209 -2.66 -17.69 17.96
CA VAL A 209 -1.32 -17.83 17.40
C VAL A 209 -1.09 -16.78 16.30
N ASP A 210 0.15 -16.32 16.08
CA ASP A 210 0.43 -15.35 15.01
C ASP A 210 0.30 -15.95 13.60
N VAL A 211 0.57 -17.25 13.47
CA VAL A 211 0.47 -18.03 12.23
C VAL A 211 -0.05 -19.42 12.59
N ASP A 212 -1.21 -19.79 12.08
CA ASP A 212 -1.73 -21.16 12.27
C ASP A 212 -1.15 -22.14 11.24
N ALA A 213 -1.60 -23.40 11.28
CA ALA A 213 -1.11 -24.46 10.41
C ALA A 213 -1.47 -24.24 8.92
N ASP A 214 -2.55 -23.50 8.65
CA ASP A 214 -3.01 -23.16 7.30
C ASP A 214 -2.38 -21.85 6.78
N GLY A 215 -1.59 -21.18 7.62
CA GLY A 215 -0.86 -19.97 7.27
C GLY A 215 -1.64 -18.67 7.50
N HIS A 216 -2.78 -18.71 8.19
CA HIS A 216 -3.55 -17.51 8.52
C HIS A 216 -2.80 -16.63 9.51
N ARG A 217 -2.84 -15.31 9.25
CA ARG A 217 -2.09 -14.27 9.98
C ARG A 217 -2.96 -13.10 10.41
N PHE A 218 -4.23 -13.36 10.70
CA PHE A 218 -5.16 -12.31 11.12
C PHE A 218 -4.67 -11.65 12.41
N ASN A 219 -4.74 -10.33 12.44
CA ASN A 219 -4.45 -9.54 13.61
C ASN A 219 -5.33 -8.28 13.58
N PRO A 220 -6.38 -8.22 14.42
CA PRO A 220 -7.31 -7.10 14.42
C PRO A 220 -6.70 -5.80 14.95
N ASN A 221 -5.54 -5.85 15.62
CA ASN A 221 -4.84 -4.63 16.04
C ASN A 221 -4.17 -3.91 14.86
N LYS A 222 -4.07 -4.56 13.70
CA LYS A 222 -3.48 -3.96 12.49
C LYS A 222 -4.60 -3.41 11.60
N LEU A 223 -4.61 -2.10 11.40
CA LEU A 223 -5.43 -1.48 10.36
C LEU A 223 -4.85 -1.84 8.99
N LEU A 224 -5.70 -2.33 8.11
CA LEU A 224 -5.37 -2.82 6.78
C LEU A 224 -5.85 -1.83 5.71
N ILE A 225 -5.04 -1.68 4.67
CA ILE A 225 -5.39 -0.94 3.46
C ILE A 225 -6.24 -1.84 2.57
N ASP A 226 -7.25 -1.28 1.91
CA ASP A 226 -8.04 -1.99 0.91
C ASP A 226 -7.14 -2.39 -0.28
N PRO A 227 -7.04 -3.68 -0.63
CA PRO A 227 -6.30 -4.11 -1.82
C PRO A 227 -6.81 -3.49 -3.13
N TYR A 228 -8.04 -2.97 -3.14
CA TYR A 228 -8.71 -2.35 -4.27
C TYR A 228 -8.77 -0.82 -4.17
N ALA A 229 -8.05 -0.22 -3.21
CA ALA A 229 -7.95 1.24 -3.10
C ALA A 229 -7.29 1.83 -4.37
N ALA A 230 -7.93 2.86 -4.94
CA ALA A 230 -7.33 3.64 -6.02
C ALA A 230 -6.17 4.52 -5.51
N GLU A 231 -6.27 5.01 -4.28
CA GLU A 231 -5.26 5.85 -3.63
C GLU A 231 -5.05 5.47 -2.16
N ILE A 232 -3.84 5.73 -1.67
CA ILE A 232 -3.42 5.49 -0.29
C ILE A 232 -2.76 6.78 0.22
N THR A 233 -3.15 7.23 1.42
CA THR A 233 -2.70 8.53 1.95
C THR A 233 -1.19 8.64 2.13
N HIS A 234 -0.55 7.60 2.68
CA HIS A 234 0.87 7.62 3.01
C HIS A 234 1.44 6.21 3.18
N SER A 235 2.77 6.11 3.11
CA SER A 235 3.50 4.88 3.42
C SER A 235 3.86 4.79 4.91
N HIS A 236 4.16 3.59 5.38
CA HIS A 236 4.62 3.34 6.76
C HIS A 236 5.89 4.12 7.18
N ALA A 237 6.66 4.62 6.20
CA ALA A 237 7.89 5.39 6.43
C ALA A 237 7.68 6.91 6.28
N ALA A 238 6.45 7.38 6.11
CA ALA A 238 6.17 8.80 5.96
C ALA A 238 6.56 9.59 7.23
N PRO A 239 7.06 10.83 7.09
CA PRO A 239 7.41 11.68 8.23
C PRO A 239 6.28 11.84 9.26
N ASP A 240 5.03 11.92 8.80
CA ASP A 240 3.86 12.08 9.67
C ASP A 240 3.60 10.86 10.56
N VAL A 241 3.95 9.65 10.09
CA VAL A 241 3.91 8.43 10.92
C VAL A 241 4.89 8.55 12.07
N ARG A 242 6.11 9.03 11.80
CA ARG A 242 7.13 9.28 12.83
C ARG A 242 6.71 10.39 13.78
N ALA A 243 6.13 11.47 13.26
CA ALA A 243 5.62 12.58 14.07
C ALA A 243 4.49 12.13 15.01
N ALA A 244 3.66 11.18 14.58
CA ALA A 244 2.62 10.53 15.38
C ALA A 244 3.15 9.47 16.36
N GLY A 245 4.47 9.31 16.50
CA GLY A 245 5.10 8.35 17.42
C GLY A 245 5.25 6.93 16.86
N GLY A 246 4.95 6.73 15.58
CA GLY A 246 5.10 5.47 14.87
C GLY A 246 6.52 5.21 14.36
N ASP A 247 6.83 3.93 14.17
CA ASP A 247 8.02 3.46 13.47
C ASP A 247 7.73 2.10 12.81
N GLY A 248 8.69 1.53 12.09
CA GLY A 248 8.50 0.26 11.37
C GLY A 248 8.09 -0.91 12.26
N GLY A 249 8.43 -0.90 13.56
CA GLY A 249 8.09 -1.95 14.51
C GLY A 249 6.60 -2.02 14.87
N TRP A 250 5.85 -0.94 14.69
CA TRP A 250 4.39 -0.92 14.92
C TRP A 250 3.62 -1.86 14.00
N PHE A 251 4.10 -2.02 12.77
CA PHE A 251 3.47 -2.83 11.73
C PHE A 251 3.88 -4.30 11.80
N GLY A 252 4.77 -4.67 12.72
CA GLY A 252 5.14 -6.05 12.98
C GLY A 252 4.06 -6.84 13.74
N THR A 253 4.14 -8.16 13.63
CA THR A 253 3.42 -9.12 14.49
C THR A 253 4.42 -9.84 15.40
N GLY A 254 3.97 -10.85 16.16
CA GLY A 254 4.84 -11.60 17.06
C GLY A 254 4.88 -11.07 18.50
N GLY A 255 5.58 -11.85 19.33
CA GLY A 255 5.66 -11.66 20.78
C GLY A 255 6.77 -10.70 21.22
N ASP A 256 7.65 -10.30 20.30
CA ASP A 256 8.77 -9.42 20.60
C ASP A 256 8.26 -8.11 21.23
N PRO A 257 8.81 -7.69 22.39
CA PRO A 257 8.46 -6.43 23.01
C PRO A 257 8.83 -5.23 22.12
N HIS A 258 7.90 -4.30 21.96
CA HIS A 258 8.09 -3.01 21.31
C HIS A 258 7.13 -1.99 21.94
N HIS A 259 7.64 -0.81 22.32
CA HIS A 259 6.88 0.18 23.09
C HIS A 259 6.18 -0.41 24.34
N GLY A 260 6.88 -1.31 25.04
CA GLY A 260 6.41 -1.91 26.31
C GLY A 260 5.40 -3.05 26.15
N ARG A 261 5.09 -3.49 24.93
CA ARG A 261 4.06 -4.51 24.65
C ARG A 261 4.50 -5.46 23.53
N PRO A 262 3.95 -6.67 23.40
CA PRO A 262 4.16 -7.51 22.23
C PRO A 262 3.79 -6.76 20.93
N ARG A 263 4.61 -6.85 19.88
CA ARG A 263 4.31 -6.18 18.58
C ARG A 263 2.91 -6.51 18.05
N ARG A 264 2.44 -7.75 18.22
CA ARG A 264 1.10 -8.18 17.80
C ARG A 264 -0.04 -7.39 18.46
N GLU A 265 0.19 -6.79 19.62
CA GLU A 265 -0.78 -6.00 20.38
C GLU A 265 -0.75 -4.52 20.03
N LEU A 266 0.21 -4.04 19.23
CA LEU A 266 0.27 -2.62 18.89
C LEU A 266 -0.83 -2.25 17.90
N ASP A 267 -1.66 -1.27 18.26
CA ASP A 267 -2.72 -0.77 17.39
C ASP A 267 -2.16 0.21 16.35
N THR A 268 -2.26 -0.15 15.07
CA THR A 268 -1.76 0.70 13.97
C THR A 268 -2.80 1.68 13.43
N GLY A 269 -4.01 1.76 13.98
CA GLY A 269 -5.10 2.59 13.45
C GLY A 269 -4.73 4.06 13.21
N ARG A 270 -4.04 4.67 14.17
CA ARG A 270 -3.58 6.07 14.08
C ARG A 270 -2.38 6.28 13.15
N LEU A 271 -1.73 5.21 12.68
CA LEU A 271 -0.44 5.25 12.00
C LEU A 271 -0.47 4.69 10.57
N ALA A 272 -1.25 3.65 10.32
CA ALA A 272 -1.33 2.99 9.03
C ALA A 272 -1.91 3.94 7.96
N GLY A 273 -1.43 3.77 6.72
CA GLY A 273 -2.01 4.44 5.55
C GLY A 273 -3.51 4.18 5.46
N LYS A 274 -4.28 5.22 5.16
CA LYS A 274 -5.71 5.08 4.89
C LYS A 274 -5.91 4.90 3.40
N SER A 275 -6.87 4.05 3.05
CA SER A 275 -7.38 3.95 1.70
C SER A 275 -8.24 5.18 1.43
N VAL A 276 -8.21 5.71 0.21
CA VAL A 276 -9.01 6.87 -0.19
C VAL A 276 -10.09 6.41 -1.15
N LEU A 277 -11.34 6.77 -0.87
CA LEU A 277 -12.43 6.63 -1.84
C LEU A 277 -12.21 7.67 -2.93
N VAL A 278 -11.88 7.22 -4.14
CA VAL A 278 -11.69 8.08 -5.30
C VAL A 278 -12.89 7.93 -6.23
N VAL A 279 -13.43 9.07 -6.62
CA VAL A 279 -14.37 9.20 -7.74
C VAL A 279 -13.66 10.03 -8.79
N ASP A 280 -13.28 9.41 -9.90
CA ASP A 280 -12.56 10.05 -11.00
C ASP A 280 -13.18 9.62 -12.34
N ASP A 281 -13.75 10.57 -13.06
CA ASP A 281 -14.30 10.42 -14.40
C ASP A 281 -13.49 11.21 -15.45
N THR A 282 -12.27 11.63 -15.10
CA THR A 282 -11.41 12.45 -15.96
C THR A 282 -11.08 11.71 -17.27
N PRO A 283 -11.40 12.29 -18.45
CA PRO A 283 -11.08 11.66 -19.73
C PRO A 283 -9.57 11.66 -20.00
N THR A 284 -9.04 10.53 -20.43
CA THR A 284 -7.60 10.38 -20.75
C THR A 284 -7.28 10.61 -22.24
N GLY A 285 -8.27 10.98 -23.04
CA GLY A 285 -8.15 11.16 -24.49
C GLY A 285 -8.18 9.85 -25.29
N GLU A 286 -7.81 9.91 -26.57
CA GLU A 286 -7.80 8.75 -27.45
C GLU A 286 -6.44 8.05 -27.46
N ARG A 287 -6.44 6.72 -27.27
CA ARG A 287 -5.22 5.91 -27.38
C ARG A 287 -4.68 5.91 -28.83
N PRO A 288 -3.41 6.31 -29.07
CA PRO A 288 -2.81 6.23 -30.39
C PRO A 288 -2.77 4.79 -30.94
N ARG A 289 -3.08 4.60 -32.22
CA ARG A 289 -3.07 3.30 -32.92
C ARG A 289 -1.76 3.07 -33.69
N LEU A 290 -0.64 3.02 -32.96
CA LEU A 290 0.68 2.75 -33.53
C LEU A 290 0.93 1.23 -33.64
N ALA A 291 1.41 0.76 -34.78
CA ALA A 291 1.80 -0.65 -34.93
C ALA A 291 3.02 -0.95 -34.03
N PRO A 292 3.10 -2.11 -33.36
CA PRO A 292 4.22 -2.43 -32.48
C PRO A 292 5.60 -2.33 -33.17
N GLU A 293 5.68 -2.69 -34.44
CA GLU A 293 6.89 -2.60 -35.28
C GLU A 293 7.34 -1.16 -35.59
N ASP A 294 6.41 -0.20 -35.49
CA ASP A 294 6.67 1.23 -35.68
C ASP A 294 6.99 1.94 -34.35
N ALA A 295 6.86 1.24 -33.22
CA ALA A 295 7.04 1.81 -31.89
C ALA A 295 8.51 1.87 -31.47
N ILE A 296 8.93 3.04 -30.95
CA ILE A 296 10.20 3.22 -30.24
C ILE A 296 9.86 3.53 -28.78
N ILE A 297 10.28 2.64 -27.87
CA ILE A 297 9.98 2.76 -26.44
C ILE A 297 11.05 3.63 -25.77
N TYR A 298 10.61 4.65 -25.01
CA TYR A 298 11.46 5.46 -24.15
C TYR A 298 11.20 5.10 -22.69
N GLU A 299 12.08 4.28 -22.09
CA GLU A 299 11.99 3.96 -20.67
C GLU A 299 12.51 5.14 -19.83
N ALA A 300 11.68 5.61 -18.91
CA ALA A 300 12.08 6.66 -17.97
C ALA A 300 11.38 6.53 -16.62
N HIS A 301 12.10 6.91 -15.57
CA HIS A 301 11.52 7.05 -14.24
C HIS A 301 10.83 8.41 -14.12
N ILE A 302 9.53 8.44 -13.83
CA ILE A 302 8.68 9.67 -13.84
C ILE A 302 9.34 10.83 -13.08
N ARG A 303 9.82 10.58 -11.85
CA ARG A 303 10.56 11.58 -11.07
C ARG A 303 11.85 12.07 -11.77
N ASN A 304 12.72 11.15 -12.19
CA ASN A 304 14.04 11.52 -12.72
C ASN A 304 13.94 12.14 -14.12
N LEU A 305 12.86 11.84 -14.84
CA LEU A 305 12.57 12.43 -16.14
C LEU A 305 12.47 13.97 -16.07
N THR A 306 11.95 14.49 -14.96
CA THR A 306 11.69 15.93 -14.79
C THR A 306 12.39 16.57 -13.59
N ALA A 307 13.24 15.83 -12.86
CA ALA A 307 13.97 16.36 -11.70
C ALA A 307 15.04 17.41 -12.05
N HIS A 308 15.48 17.50 -13.31
CA HIS A 308 16.48 18.50 -13.71
C HIS A 308 15.90 19.92 -13.66
N PRO A 309 16.63 20.93 -13.14
CA PRO A 309 16.11 22.30 -12.99
C PRO A 309 15.56 22.93 -14.28
N SER A 310 16.09 22.51 -15.45
CA SER A 310 15.58 23.00 -16.73
C SER A 310 14.13 22.63 -17.01
N ALA A 311 13.60 21.56 -16.40
CA ALA A 311 12.21 21.14 -16.59
C ALA A 311 11.19 22.20 -16.11
N ARG A 312 11.62 23.15 -15.28
CA ARG A 312 10.78 24.29 -14.84
C ARG A 312 10.80 25.46 -15.82
N ARG A 313 11.76 25.51 -16.75
CA ARG A 313 11.96 26.62 -17.69
C ARG A 313 11.26 26.38 -19.03
N LEU A 314 9.98 25.95 -18.96
CA LEU A 314 9.21 25.55 -20.13
C LEU A 314 9.08 26.67 -21.17
N GLY A 315 8.84 27.91 -20.74
CA GLY A 315 8.73 29.06 -21.64
C GLY A 315 10.03 29.31 -22.41
N GLU A 316 11.19 29.13 -21.77
CA GLU A 316 12.49 29.23 -22.45
C GLU A 316 12.74 28.05 -23.42
N LEU A 317 12.40 26.83 -23.00
CA LEU A 317 12.60 25.61 -23.79
C LEU A 317 11.72 25.60 -25.06
N PHE A 318 10.50 26.12 -24.97
CA PHE A 318 9.54 26.13 -26.07
C PHE A 318 9.43 27.47 -26.80
N ALA A 319 10.24 28.49 -26.45
CA ALA A 319 10.20 29.81 -27.06
C ALA A 319 10.33 29.83 -28.60
N ARG A 320 10.91 28.77 -29.18
CA ARG A 320 11.10 28.62 -30.64
C ARG A 320 10.26 27.50 -31.25
N ALA A 321 9.42 26.85 -30.46
CA ALA A 321 8.58 25.75 -30.90
C ALA A 321 7.22 26.30 -31.35
N ALA A 322 6.92 26.17 -32.64
CA ALA A 322 5.64 26.61 -33.19
C ALA A 322 4.47 25.86 -32.51
N GLY A 323 3.42 26.60 -32.13
CA GLY A 323 2.23 26.03 -31.48
C GLY A 323 2.34 25.90 -29.95
N PHE A 324 3.43 26.38 -29.35
CA PHE A 324 3.65 26.42 -27.90
C PHE A 324 3.72 27.86 -27.36
N ASP A 325 3.20 28.81 -28.13
CA ASP A 325 3.09 30.21 -27.75
C ASP A 325 2.27 30.35 -26.46
N GLY A 326 2.79 31.09 -25.48
CA GLY A 326 2.11 31.31 -24.20
C GLY A 326 2.35 30.27 -23.11
N ILE A 327 3.22 29.26 -23.34
CA ILE A 327 3.65 28.36 -22.26
C ILE A 327 4.44 29.14 -21.20
N GLN A 328 3.98 29.01 -19.96
CA GLN A 328 4.63 29.60 -18.80
C GLN A 328 5.60 28.62 -18.12
N ASN A 329 6.62 29.17 -17.47
CA ASN A 329 7.48 28.40 -16.59
C ASN A 329 6.69 27.85 -15.40
N VAL A 330 7.14 26.72 -14.84
CA VAL A 330 6.54 26.15 -13.64
C VAL A 330 6.83 27.08 -12.46
N PRO A 331 5.80 27.62 -11.76
CA PRO A 331 5.97 28.59 -10.67
C PRO A 331 6.90 28.07 -9.57
N ALA A 332 7.71 28.95 -8.98
CA ALA A 332 8.76 28.59 -8.01
C ALA A 332 8.20 28.03 -6.70
N GLU A 333 6.97 28.44 -6.36
CA GLU A 333 6.25 28.14 -5.13
C GLU A 333 5.76 26.69 -5.07
N LEU A 334 5.61 26.04 -6.24
CA LEU A 334 5.43 24.60 -6.28
C LEU A 334 6.70 23.95 -5.72
N PRO A 335 6.59 23.15 -4.65
CA PRO A 335 7.76 22.64 -3.96
C PRO A 335 8.65 21.90 -4.96
N PRO A 336 9.97 22.18 -5.00
CA PRO A 336 10.86 21.30 -5.71
C PRO A 336 10.64 19.89 -5.13
N TRP A 337 10.48 18.89 -6.00
CA TRP A 337 10.27 17.50 -5.57
C TRP A 337 11.19 17.15 -4.41
N VAL A 338 10.61 16.93 -3.22
CA VAL A 338 11.33 16.80 -1.94
C VAL A 338 12.59 15.97 -2.14
N ASP A 339 13.76 16.58 -1.91
CA ASP A 339 15.03 15.90 -1.98
C ASP A 339 15.14 14.92 -0.81
N LEU A 340 14.78 13.66 -1.05
CA LEU A 340 14.92 12.56 -0.09
C LEU A 340 16.40 12.32 0.28
N ARG A 341 17.37 12.95 -0.41
CA ARG A 341 18.80 12.89 -0.06
C ARG A 341 19.23 13.94 0.97
N SER A 342 18.37 14.90 1.31
CA SER A 342 18.69 15.93 2.31
C SER A 342 18.71 15.42 3.76
N THR A 343 18.23 14.19 4.01
CA THR A 343 18.53 13.47 5.27
C THR A 343 19.91 12.82 5.25
N THR A 344 20.93 13.58 4.83
CA THR A 344 22.29 13.21 5.20
C THR A 344 22.43 13.58 6.67
N THR A 345 22.13 12.62 7.56
CA THR A 345 22.62 12.67 8.95
C THR A 345 24.12 12.91 8.87
N THR A 346 24.56 14.12 9.19
CA THR A 346 25.97 14.42 9.40
C THR A 346 26.43 13.53 10.54
N CYS A 347 27.05 12.40 10.23
CA CYS A 347 27.82 11.64 11.19
C CYS A 347 28.94 12.57 11.69
N ARG A 348 28.70 13.28 12.80
CA ARG A 348 29.79 13.92 13.52
C ARG A 348 30.72 12.81 13.99
N PRO A 349 32.03 12.86 13.68
CA PRO A 349 32.97 11.94 14.29
C PRO A 349 32.92 12.16 15.80
N ARG A 350 32.81 11.07 16.58
CA ARG A 350 33.04 11.10 18.02
C ARG A 350 34.47 11.57 18.25
N THR A 351 34.62 12.78 18.76
CA THR A 351 35.85 13.16 19.46
C THR A 351 35.90 12.38 20.75
N THR A 352 36.82 11.42 20.82
CA THR A 352 37.29 10.84 22.08
C THR A 352 37.98 11.94 22.87
N GLY A 353 37.43 12.28 24.02
CA GLY A 353 38.03 13.07 25.08
C GLY A 353 37.77 12.36 26.40
#